data_AF-A0A8K0GTQ5-F1
#
_entry.id   AF-A0A8K0GTQ5-F1
#
_cell.length_a   1.000
_cell.length_b   1.000
_cell.length_c   1.000
_cell.angle_alpha   90.00
_cell.angle_beta   90.00
_cell.angle_gamma   90.00
#
_symmetry.space_group_name_H-M   'P 1'
#
loop_
_entity.id
_entity.type
_entity.pdbx_description
1 polymer ?
#
loop_
_entity_poly.entity_id
_entity_poly.type
_entity_poly.pdbx_seq_one_letter_code
_entity_poly.pdbx_strand_id
1 'polypeptide(L)' 'MQGLIKQCAVYVQKGTPMGDPSEACYTVVRGVDIPCVCQRLSKEIEQMVDMDKVFHVVNFCDRPLAHGTKCGSSTVP' A
#
# COMPACT_ATOMS: atom_id res chain seq x y z
N MET A 1 -5.93 -2.81 -9.66
CA MET A 1 -6.08 -1.64 -8.78
C MET A 1 -7.47 -1.48 -8.16
N GLN A 2 -8.59 -1.67 -8.90
CA GLN A 2 -9.93 -1.47 -8.33
C GLN A 2 -10.19 -2.25 -7.02
N GLY A 3 -9.77 -3.51 -6.93
CA GLY A 3 -9.86 -4.29 -5.70
C GLY A 3 -9.06 -3.71 -4.52
N LEU A 4 -7.84 -3.21 -4.78
CA LEU A 4 -7.00 -2.55 -3.77
C LEU A 4 -7.69 -1.29 -3.24
N ILE A 5 -8.20 -0.44 -4.14
CA ILE A 5 -8.89 0.78 -3.73
C ILE A 5 -10.11 0.44 -2.89
N LYS A 6 -10.94 -0.51 -3.35
CA LYS A 6 -12.17 -0.89 -2.66
C LYS A 6 -11.93 -1.45 -1.25
N GLN A 7 -10.93 -2.31 -1.10
CA GLN A 7 -10.71 -3.03 0.16
C GLN A 7 -9.70 -2.37 1.09
N CYS A 8 -8.72 -1.63 0.55
CA CYS A 8 -7.57 -1.16 1.30
C CYS A 8 -7.47 0.35 1.50
N ALA A 9 -8.23 1.17 0.75
CA ALA A 9 -8.04 2.63 0.76
C ALA A 9 -8.13 3.25 2.17
N VAL A 10 -9.06 2.80 3.01
CA VAL A 10 -9.24 3.33 4.38
C VAL A 10 -8.02 3.11 5.28
N TYR A 11 -7.25 2.04 5.04
CA TYR A 11 -6.07 1.68 5.83
C TYR A 11 -4.81 2.44 5.41
N VAL A 12 -4.81 3.01 4.20
CA VAL A 12 -3.65 3.72 3.65
C VAL A 12 -3.90 5.21 3.43
N GLN A 13 -5.12 5.69 3.60
CA GLN A 13 -5.45 7.11 3.41
C GLN A 13 -4.77 8.00 4.45
N LYS A 14 -4.36 9.21 4.06
CA LYS A 14 -3.87 10.23 4.99
C LYS A 14 -4.96 10.70 5.95
N GLY A 15 -4.57 11.10 7.16
CA GLY A 15 -5.47 11.68 8.15
C GLY A 15 -6.36 10.67 8.89
N THR A 16 -6.30 9.38 8.56
CA THR A 16 -6.86 8.31 9.40
C THR A 16 -5.82 7.81 10.41
N PRO A 17 -6.19 7.10 11.47
CA PRO A 17 -5.23 6.36 12.29
C PRO A 17 -4.56 5.23 11.47
N MET A 18 -3.36 4.81 11.88
CA MET A 18 -2.77 3.55 11.38
C MET A 18 -3.50 2.37 12.04
N GLY A 19 -3.84 1.36 11.26
CA GLY A 19 -4.55 0.17 11.74
C GLY A 19 -4.35 -1.00 10.81
N ASP A 20 -4.58 -2.20 11.37
CA ASP A 20 -4.38 -3.44 10.63
C ASP A 20 -5.46 -3.64 9.56
N PRO A 21 -5.08 -4.18 8.39
CA PRO A 21 -6.01 -4.38 7.29
C PRO A 21 -7.07 -5.43 7.62
N SER A 22 -8.26 -5.29 7.02
CA SER A 22 -9.26 -6.36 7.04
C SER A 22 -8.79 -7.60 6.27
N GLU A 23 -9.43 -8.74 6.54
CA GLU A 23 -9.20 -9.99 5.79
C GLU A 23 -9.40 -9.81 4.26
N ALA A 24 -10.35 -8.97 3.87
CA ALA A 24 -10.60 -8.65 2.47
C ALA A 24 -9.44 -7.87 1.85
N CYS A 25 -8.89 -6.87 2.57
CA CYS A 25 -7.69 -6.17 2.11
C CYS A 25 -6.48 -7.10 2.05
N TYR A 26 -6.26 -7.90 3.11
CA TYR A 26 -5.18 -8.89 3.19
C TYR A 26 -5.18 -9.85 1.98
N THR A 27 -6.35 -10.40 1.65
CA THR A 27 -6.51 -11.30 0.51
C THR A 27 -6.17 -10.64 -0.82
N VAL A 28 -6.58 -9.39 -1.02
CA VAL A 28 -6.25 -8.64 -2.24
C VAL A 28 -4.76 -8.35 -2.33
N VAL A 29 -4.14 -7.88 -1.24
CA VAL A 29 -2.70 -7.59 -1.19
C VAL A 29 -1.87 -8.84 -1.50
N ARG A 30 -2.29 -10.00 -1.00
CA ARG A 30 -1.67 -11.28 -1.33
C ARG A 30 -1.82 -11.66 -2.80
N GLY A 31 -2.84 -11.19 -3.51
CA GLY A 31 -3.06 -11.53 -4.91
C GLY A 31 -2.38 -10.62 -5.94
N VAL A 32 -1.73 -9.53 -5.51
CA VAL A 32 -1.18 -8.52 -6.42
C VAL A 32 0.35 -8.49 -6.43
N ASP A 33 0.90 -8.06 -7.57
CA ASP A 33 2.31 -7.71 -7.72
C ASP A 33 2.56 -6.29 -7.16
N ILE A 34 2.98 -6.23 -5.90
CA ILE A 34 3.23 -4.95 -5.21
C ILE A 34 4.32 -4.12 -5.90
N PRO A 35 5.48 -4.68 -6.32
CA PRO A 35 6.46 -3.95 -7.13
C PRO A 35 5.85 -3.31 -8.40
N CYS A 36 5.00 -4.03 -9.13
CA CYS A 36 4.31 -3.48 -10.30
C CYS A 36 3.34 -2.33 -9.94
N VAL A 37 2.60 -2.46 -8.84
CA VAL A 37 1.72 -1.38 -8.34
C VAL A 37 2.54 -0.14 -7.98
N CYS A 38 3.66 -0.33 -7.30
CA CYS A 38 4.60 0.72 -6.91
C CYS A 38 5.15 1.52 -8.10
N GLN A 39 5.39 0.87 -9.24
CA GLN A 39 5.85 1.54 -10.47
C GLN A 39 4.74 2.37 -11.14
N ARG A 40 3.47 2.08 -10.85
CA ARG A 40 2.30 2.74 -11.44
C ARG A 40 1.64 3.75 -10.50
N LEU A 41 2.23 3.96 -9.33
CA LEU A 41 1.74 4.94 -8.37
C LEU A 41 1.91 6.34 -8.96
N SER A 42 0.80 7.05 -9.19
CA SER A 42 0.83 8.41 -9.68
C SER A 42 0.99 9.42 -8.55
N LYS A 43 1.44 10.63 -8.87
CA LYS A 43 1.56 11.72 -7.88
C LYS A 43 0.23 12.06 -7.22
N GLU A 44 -0.89 11.98 -7.95
CA GLU A 44 -2.21 12.23 -7.37
C GLU A 44 -2.55 11.17 -6.30
N ILE A 45 -2.20 9.90 -6.53
CA ILE A 45 -2.43 8.83 -5.54
C ILE A 45 -1.54 9.05 -4.32
N GLU A 46 -0.25 9.35 -4.51
CA GLU A 46 0.69 9.66 -3.42
C GLU A 46 0.26 10.84 -2.55
N GLN A 47 -0.48 11.80 -3.13
CA GLN A 47 -1.04 12.90 -2.37
C GLN A 47 -2.17 12.45 -1.43
N MET A 48 -2.89 11.38 -1.76
CA MET A 48 -4.01 10.85 -0.98
C MET A 48 -3.61 9.76 0.02
N VAL A 49 -2.52 9.03 -0.22
CA VAL A 49 -2.09 7.89 0.61
C VAL A 49 -0.88 8.22 1.48
N ASP A 50 -0.88 7.69 2.69
CA ASP A 50 0.22 7.70 3.63
C ASP A 50 1.13 6.49 3.35
N MET A 51 2.37 6.76 2.94
CA MET A 51 3.29 5.70 2.49
C MET A 51 3.77 4.81 3.63
N ASP A 52 3.86 5.34 4.85
CA ASP A 52 4.20 4.51 6.01
C ASP A 52 3.10 3.48 6.27
N LYS A 53 1.84 3.86 6.06
CA LYS A 53 0.72 2.92 6.14
C LYS A 53 0.68 1.94 4.98
N VAL A 54 1.06 2.36 3.77
CA VAL A 54 1.21 1.44 2.64
C VAL A 54 2.23 0.36 3.01
N PHE A 55 3.38 0.74 3.56
CA PHE A 55 4.41 -0.21 3.99
C PHE A 55 3.94 -1.08 5.16
N HIS A 56 3.22 -0.53 6.13
CA HIS A 56 2.57 -1.31 7.20
C HIS A 56 1.66 -2.41 6.64
N VAL A 57 0.71 -2.05 5.77
CA VAL A 57 -0.24 -3.00 5.18
C VAL A 57 0.49 -4.09 4.39
N VAL A 58 1.47 -3.69 3.57
CA VAL A 58 2.24 -4.63 2.74
C VAL A 58 3.07 -5.59 3.59
N ASN A 59 3.69 -5.10 4.67
CA ASN A 59 4.44 -5.92 5.62
C ASN A 59 3.52 -6.87 6.41
N PHE A 60 2.40 -6.35 6.91
CA PHE A 60 1.37 -7.13 7.61
C PHE A 60 0.83 -8.28 6.74
N CYS A 61 0.76 -8.09 5.41
CA CYS A 61 0.27 -9.08 4.48
C CYS A 61 1.33 -10.08 3.97
N ASP A 62 2.48 -10.19 4.66
CA ASP A 62 3.62 -11.04 4.29
C ASP A 62 4.15 -10.77 2.86
N ARG A 63 4.06 -9.52 2.42
CA ARG A 63 4.54 -9.08 1.10
C ARG A 63 5.57 -7.95 1.19
N PRO A 64 6.52 -7.94 2.15
CA PRO A 64 7.40 -6.81 2.37
C PRO A 64 8.19 -6.44 1.11
N LEU A 65 8.31 -5.14 0.86
CA LEU A 65 9.22 -4.62 -0.15
C LEU A 65 10.64 -4.57 0.43
N ALA A 66 11.64 -4.83 -0.41
CA ALA A 66 13.02 -4.72 0.03
C ALA A 66 13.37 -3.26 0.39
N HIS A 67 14.19 -3.08 1.43
CA HIS A 67 14.73 -1.77 1.79
C HIS A 67 15.37 -1.09 0.57
N GLY A 68 15.10 0.22 0.38
CA GLY A 68 15.58 0.98 -0.77
C GLY A 68 14.76 0.80 -2.05
N THR A 69 13.71 -0.04 -2.05
CA THR A 69 12.79 -0.14 -3.18
C THR A 69 12.04 1.17 -3.36
N LYS A 70 11.97 1.66 -4.61
CA LYS A 70 11.14 2.82 -4.96
C LYS A 70 9.69 2.40 -5.17
N CYS A 71 8.78 3.08 -4.49
CA CYS A 71 7.34 2.96 -4.66
C CYS A 71 6.77 4.35 -4.93
N GLY A 72 6.50 4.63 -6.21
CA GLY A 72 6.27 5.99 -6.66
C GLY A 72 7.49 6.88 -6.40
N SER A 73 7.28 8.04 -5.78
CA SER A 73 8.34 8.94 -5.31
C SER A 73 8.95 8.55 -3.96
N SER A 74 8.32 7.63 -3.22
CA SER A 74 8.78 7.21 -1.89
C SER A 74 9.74 6.03 -1.97
N THR A 75 10.63 5.92 -0.98
CA THR A 75 11.60 4.83 -0.87
C THR A 75 11.33 4.08 0.42
N VAL A 76 11.32 2.75 0.36
CA VAL A 76 11.16 1.89 1.54
C VAL A 76 12.34 2.14 2.50
N PRO A 77 12.06 2.53 3.76
CA PRO A 77 13.08 2.83 4.76
C PRO A 77 13.72 1.57 5.35
#